data_AF-A0A5N3PBV3-F1
#
_entry.id   AF-A0A5N3PBV3-F1
#
_cell.length_a   1.000
_cell.length_b   1.000
_cell.length_c   1.000
_cell.angle_alpha   90.00
_cell.angle_beta   90.00
_cell.angle_gamma   90.00
#
_symmetry.space_group_name_H-M   'P 1'
#
loop_
_entity.id
_entity.type
_entity.pdbx_description
1 polymer ?
#
loop_
_entity_poly.entity_id
_entity_poly.type
_entity_poly.pdbx_seq_one_letter_code
_entity_poly.pdbx_strand_id
1 'polypeptide(L)'
;MPSPPPKQRLIGYARVSTDEQLTDAQMIELKAVGCSVIHQEHGSGASRARPVLARLLREIRPGDVLVVVRLDRLARSVSHLLEVIEGLERKRAHFKSIRDPIDTSTPQGMFSLQVLGAVAQLERSLISERTKAGLRAAKARGKILGSRAMKERRPESIRKLSLSRRKAYLDDIIETADRWMPTVRRMRPAHTWGDVTRVLNGSGQEWTVERLRRAVGKMVSERMADASLLKRSPPRAQQERLMTLVAGIAMADPNLSLRGIAAQLERMRERTPRGGTQWSASSVKQQLDRARQLGLH
;
A
#
# COMPACT_ATOMS: atom_id res chain seq x y z
N MET A 1 -18.34 36.55 -18.00
CA MET A 1 -18.26 35.49 -19.03
C MET A 1 -17.69 34.24 -18.38
N PRO A 2 -18.33 33.06 -18.50
CA PRO A 2 -17.71 31.83 -18.05
C PRO A 2 -16.42 31.59 -18.86
N SER A 3 -15.35 31.19 -18.18
CA SER A 3 -14.08 30.84 -18.83
C SER A 3 -14.31 29.78 -19.90
N PRO A 4 -13.65 29.85 -21.08
CA PRO A 4 -13.76 28.80 -22.07
C PRO A 4 -13.41 27.45 -21.46
N PRO A 5 -14.13 26.36 -21.80
CA PRO A 5 -13.84 25.04 -21.28
C PRO A 5 -12.37 24.71 -21.56
N PRO A 6 -11.65 24.08 -20.61
CA PRO A 6 -10.24 23.74 -20.82
C PRO A 6 -10.14 22.89 -22.09
N LYS A 7 -9.28 23.33 -23.02
CA LYS A 7 -9.06 22.67 -24.31
C LYS A 7 -8.63 21.23 -24.05
N GLN A 8 -9.48 20.27 -24.43
CA GLN A 8 -9.21 18.83 -24.29
C GLN A 8 -7.93 18.50 -25.05
N ARG A 9 -6.87 18.11 -24.31
CA ARG A 9 -5.57 17.79 -24.89
C ARG A 9 -5.51 16.31 -25.21
N LEU A 10 -5.35 15.99 -26.49
CA LEU A 10 -5.07 14.62 -26.94
C LEU A 10 -3.57 14.34 -26.81
N ILE A 11 -3.22 13.31 -26.05
CA ILE A 11 -1.85 12.88 -25.80
C ILE A 11 -1.69 11.47 -26.37
N GLY A 12 -0.88 11.35 -27.43
CA GLY A 12 -0.58 10.08 -28.08
C GLY A 12 0.45 9.29 -27.30
N TYR A 13 0.27 7.97 -27.24
CA TYR A 13 1.28 7.05 -26.75
C TYR A 13 1.52 5.95 -27.80
N ALA A 14 2.76 5.85 -28.25
CA ALA A 14 3.22 4.85 -29.21
C ALA A 14 4.27 3.95 -28.56
N ARG A 15 4.19 2.64 -28.82
CA ARG A 15 5.25 1.70 -28.44
C ARG A 15 5.97 1.26 -29.71
N VAL A 16 7.26 1.55 -29.74
CA VAL A 16 8.12 1.34 -30.90
C VAL A 16 9.04 0.16 -30.61
N SER A 17 8.89 -0.88 -31.43
CA SER A 17 9.83 -2.02 -31.49
C SER A 17 10.97 -1.68 -32.45
N THR A 18 12.01 -2.51 -32.50
CA THR A 18 13.15 -2.40 -33.44
C THR A 18 12.79 -2.46 -34.94
N ASP A 19 11.50 -2.50 -35.26
CA ASP A 19 10.98 -2.51 -36.62
C ASP A 19 10.49 -1.08 -36.95
N GLU A 20 11.30 -0.35 -37.72
CA GLU A 20 11.08 1.05 -38.06
C GLU A 20 9.81 1.25 -38.89
N GLN A 21 9.41 0.27 -39.72
CA GLN A 21 8.23 0.39 -40.59
C GLN A 21 6.91 0.41 -39.80
N LEU A 22 6.81 -0.34 -38.71
CA LEU A 22 5.62 -0.36 -37.84
C LEU A 22 5.52 0.85 -36.90
N THR A 23 6.62 1.59 -36.76
CA THR A 23 6.72 2.78 -35.92
C THR A 23 6.11 3.99 -36.61
N ASP A 24 6.39 4.20 -37.89
CA ASP A 24 5.90 5.35 -38.65
C ASP A 24 4.38 5.31 -38.84
N ALA A 25 3.80 4.13 -39.10
CA ALA A 25 2.35 3.97 -39.23
C ALA A 25 1.60 4.41 -37.97
N GLN A 26 2.09 4.04 -36.78
CA GLN A 26 1.47 4.44 -35.51
C GLN A 26 1.54 5.96 -35.30
N MET A 27 2.66 6.57 -35.64
CA MET A 27 2.86 8.01 -35.50
C MET A 27 1.95 8.80 -36.44
N ILE A 28 1.78 8.33 -37.68
CA ILE A 28 0.87 8.94 -38.66
C ILE A 28 -0.57 8.90 -38.15
N GLU A 29 -1.04 7.77 -37.64
CA GLU A 29 -2.40 7.63 -37.10
C GLU A 29 -2.65 8.53 -35.89
N LEU A 30 -1.70 8.59 -34.95
CA LEU A 30 -1.81 9.46 -33.77
C LEU A 30 -1.84 10.94 -34.16
N LYS A 31 -1.02 11.35 -35.14
CA LYS A 31 -1.03 12.72 -35.68
C LYS A 31 -2.34 13.04 -36.40
N ALA A 32 -2.87 12.11 -37.19
CA ALA A 32 -4.13 12.27 -37.91
C ALA A 32 -5.33 12.48 -36.97
N VAL A 33 -5.30 11.88 -35.78
CA VAL A 33 -6.32 12.08 -34.73
C VAL A 33 -6.17 13.42 -33.99
N GLY A 34 -5.10 14.16 -34.24
CA GLY A 34 -4.86 15.48 -33.63
C GLY A 34 -4.14 15.41 -32.28
N CYS A 35 -3.34 14.35 -32.03
CA CYS A 35 -2.52 14.28 -30.82
C CYS A 35 -1.48 15.41 -30.79
N SER A 36 -1.63 16.32 -29.84
CA SER A 36 -0.75 17.48 -29.64
C SER A 36 0.67 17.11 -29.21
N VAL A 37 0.79 16.03 -28.43
CA VAL A 37 2.06 15.51 -27.92
C VAL A 37 2.00 13.99 -28.07
N ILE A 38 3.05 13.40 -28.63
CA ILE A 38 3.15 11.95 -28.80
C ILE A 38 4.38 11.45 -28.06
N HIS A 39 4.15 10.58 -27.07
CA HIS A 39 5.21 9.93 -26.29
C HIS A 39 5.54 8.57 -26.92
N GLN A 40 6.83 8.34 -27.16
CA GLN A 40 7.33 7.11 -27.75
C GLN A 40 8.04 6.27 -26.68
N GLU A 41 7.58 5.04 -26.49
CA GLU A 41 8.19 4.07 -25.59
C GLU A 41 9.06 3.09 -26.40
N HIS A 42 10.37 3.23 -26.27
CA HIS A 42 11.35 2.31 -26.87
C HIS A 42 11.54 1.10 -25.97
N GLY A 43 11.20 -0.09 -26.46
CA GLY A 43 11.44 -1.30 -25.69
C GLY A 43 11.40 -2.57 -26.53
N SER A 44 12.46 -3.38 -26.40
CA SER A 44 12.47 -4.75 -26.92
C SER A 44 11.30 -5.56 -26.35
N GLY A 45 10.79 -6.55 -27.08
CA GLY A 45 9.63 -7.35 -26.68
C GLY A 45 9.73 -7.95 -25.27
N ALA A 46 10.96 -8.16 -24.78
CA ALA A 46 11.25 -8.72 -23.45
C ALA A 46 11.25 -7.69 -22.30
N SER A 47 11.49 -6.40 -22.56
CA SER A 47 11.63 -5.40 -21.47
C SER A 47 10.27 -5.12 -20.82
N ARG A 48 10.19 -5.27 -19.48
CA ARG A 48 8.98 -4.98 -18.68
C ARG A 48 8.87 -3.52 -18.28
N ALA A 49 9.98 -2.81 -18.21
CA ALA A 49 9.99 -1.42 -17.78
C ALA A 49 9.26 -0.56 -18.82
N ARG A 50 8.35 0.30 -18.35
CA ARG A 50 7.64 1.29 -19.16
C ARG A 50 7.80 2.69 -18.56
N PRO A 51 9.04 3.22 -18.52
CA PRO A 51 9.32 4.47 -17.86
C PRO A 51 8.61 5.66 -18.51
N VAL A 52 8.41 5.63 -19.84
CA VAL A 52 7.73 6.71 -20.56
C VAL A 52 6.24 6.69 -20.24
N LEU A 53 5.60 5.52 -20.26
CA LEU A 53 4.19 5.41 -19.85
C LEU A 53 3.99 5.86 -18.39
N ALA A 54 4.86 5.42 -17.47
CA ALA A 54 4.77 5.80 -16.06
C ALA A 54 5.02 7.30 -15.82
N ARG A 55 5.87 7.95 -16.62
CA ARG A 55 6.04 9.40 -16.61
C ARG A 55 4.81 10.11 -17.16
N LEU A 56 4.31 9.67 -18.32
CA LEU A 56 3.12 10.22 -18.96
C LEU A 56 1.89 10.16 -18.02
N LEU A 57 1.64 9.01 -17.39
CA LEU A 57 0.55 8.86 -16.44
C LEU A 57 0.68 9.79 -15.22
N ARG A 58 1.89 10.23 -14.85
CA ARG A 58 2.09 11.24 -13.79
C ARG A 58 1.78 12.65 -14.25
N GLU A 59 2.11 12.99 -15.50
CA GLU A 59 1.96 14.33 -16.09
C GLU A 59 0.54 14.65 -16.59
N ILE A 60 -0.28 13.62 -16.81
CA ILE A 60 -1.69 13.76 -17.23
C ILE A 60 -2.48 14.63 -16.26
N ARG A 61 -3.25 15.55 -16.83
CA ARG A 61 -4.12 16.52 -16.15
C ARG A 61 -5.60 16.18 -16.34
N PRO A 62 -6.49 16.73 -15.49
CA PRO A 62 -7.93 16.63 -15.69
C PRO A 62 -8.35 17.14 -17.08
N GLY A 63 -9.18 16.36 -17.77
CA GLY A 63 -9.66 16.65 -19.13
C GLY A 63 -8.72 16.19 -20.26
N ASP A 64 -7.52 15.70 -19.97
CA ASP A 64 -6.65 15.12 -21.00
C ASP A 64 -7.21 13.77 -21.48
N VAL A 65 -6.89 13.40 -22.72
CA VAL A 65 -7.19 12.07 -23.27
C VAL A 65 -5.90 11.38 -23.67
N LEU A 66 -5.65 10.21 -23.07
CA LEU A 66 -4.61 9.31 -23.53
C LEU A 66 -5.10 8.55 -24.76
N VAL A 67 -4.43 8.76 -25.89
CA VAL A 67 -4.78 8.13 -27.18
C VAL A 67 -3.71 7.10 -27.55
N VAL A 68 -4.17 5.91 -27.94
CA VAL A 68 -3.31 4.85 -28.48
C VAL A 68 -3.91 4.31 -29.77
N VAL A 69 -3.07 3.77 -30.66
CA VAL A 69 -3.56 3.20 -31.92
C VAL A 69 -4.37 1.92 -31.66
N ARG A 70 -3.87 1.07 -30.74
CA ARG A 70 -4.49 -0.19 -30.34
C ARG A 70 -4.22 -0.52 -28.87
N LEU A 71 -5.08 -1.33 -28.25
CA LEU A 71 -4.93 -1.79 -26.87
C LEU A 71 -3.63 -2.56 -26.61
N ASP A 72 -3.16 -3.40 -27.55
CA ASP A 72 -1.94 -4.20 -27.38
C ASP A 72 -0.66 -3.34 -27.26
N ARG A 73 -0.70 -2.12 -27.79
CA ARG A 73 0.38 -1.14 -27.67
C ARG A 73 0.43 -0.52 -26.27
N LEU A 74 -0.72 -0.39 -25.61
CA LEU A 74 -0.82 0.09 -24.24
C LEU A 74 -0.64 -1.02 -23.20
N ALA A 75 -1.30 -2.17 -23.34
CA ALA A 75 -1.41 -3.15 -22.27
C ALA A 75 -1.11 -4.57 -22.73
N ARG A 76 -0.45 -5.34 -21.86
CA ARG A 76 -0.11 -6.75 -22.11
C ARG A 76 -1.18 -7.74 -21.66
N SER A 77 -2.19 -7.23 -20.95
CA SER A 77 -3.30 -7.98 -20.39
C SER A 77 -4.45 -7.02 -20.16
N VAL A 78 -5.67 -7.54 -20.13
CA VAL A 78 -6.85 -6.73 -19.80
C VAL A 78 -6.74 -6.13 -18.39
N SER A 79 -6.19 -6.85 -17.40
CA SER A 79 -6.00 -6.30 -16.05
C SER A 79 -5.11 -5.05 -16.03
N HIS A 80 -3.97 -5.10 -16.72
CA HIS A 80 -3.10 -3.93 -16.87
C HIS A 80 -3.78 -2.77 -17.62
N LEU A 81 -4.66 -3.06 -18.59
CA LEU A 81 -5.44 -2.01 -19.27
C LEU A 81 -6.38 -1.31 -18.29
N LEU A 82 -7.13 -2.09 -17.49
CA LEU A 82 -8.05 -1.56 -16.49
C LEU A 82 -7.31 -0.74 -15.42
N GLU A 83 -6.17 -1.20 -14.93
CA GLU A 83 -5.34 -0.45 -13.97
C GLU A 83 -4.92 0.93 -14.48
N VAL A 84 -4.54 1.00 -15.77
CA VAL A 84 -4.19 2.26 -16.42
C VAL A 84 -5.41 3.17 -16.53
N ILE A 85 -6.55 2.64 -16.97
CA ILE A 85 -7.78 3.42 -17.14
C ILE A 85 -8.30 3.95 -15.80
N GLU A 86 -8.36 3.11 -14.75
CA GLU A 86 -8.72 3.58 -13.41
C GLU A 86 -7.79 4.68 -12.91
N GLY A 87 -6.49 4.59 -13.24
CA GLY A 87 -5.51 5.64 -12.95
C GLY A 87 -5.84 6.96 -13.64
N LEU A 88 -6.33 6.92 -14.87
CA LEU A 88 -6.77 8.09 -15.64
C LEU A 88 -8.08 8.66 -15.08
N GLU A 89 -9.05 7.80 -14.76
CA GLU A 89 -10.34 8.21 -14.18
C GLU A 89 -10.17 8.91 -12.83
N ARG A 90 -9.29 8.41 -11.96
CA ARG A 90 -8.95 9.07 -10.68
C ARG A 90 -8.40 10.49 -10.89
N LYS A 91 -7.80 10.76 -12.06
CA LYS A 91 -7.29 12.07 -12.47
C LYS A 91 -8.30 12.88 -13.30
N ARG A 92 -9.52 12.37 -13.52
CA ARG A 92 -10.54 12.95 -14.41
C ARG A 92 -10.03 13.10 -15.85
N ALA A 93 -9.21 12.16 -16.30
CA ALA A 93 -8.72 12.04 -17.67
C ALA A 93 -9.39 10.85 -18.36
N HIS A 94 -9.38 10.86 -19.69
CA HIS A 94 -10.01 9.83 -20.51
C HIS A 94 -8.98 8.99 -21.28
N PHE A 95 -9.44 7.88 -21.81
CA PHE A 95 -8.67 6.95 -22.61
C PHE A 95 -9.40 6.67 -23.93
N LYS A 96 -8.65 6.63 -25.02
CA LYS A 96 -9.16 6.34 -26.35
C LYS A 96 -8.22 5.41 -27.11
N SER A 97 -8.78 4.36 -27.70
CA SER A 97 -8.13 3.61 -28.76
C SER A 97 -8.63 4.07 -30.14
N ILE A 98 -7.77 4.14 -31.14
CA ILE A 98 -8.14 4.54 -32.50
C ILE A 98 -8.84 3.40 -33.22
N ARG A 99 -8.32 2.17 -33.11
CA ARG A 99 -8.82 1.01 -33.86
C ARG A 99 -9.67 0.05 -33.04
N ASP A 100 -9.79 0.26 -31.73
CA ASP A 100 -10.67 -0.53 -30.86
C ASP A 100 -11.86 0.33 -30.42
N PRO A 101 -13.04 -0.26 -30.16
CA PRO A 101 -14.26 0.45 -29.77
C PRO A 101 -14.23 0.92 -28.30
N ILE A 102 -13.09 1.45 -27.84
CA ILE A 102 -12.88 1.89 -26.46
C ILE A 102 -12.54 3.38 -26.46
N ASP A 103 -13.53 4.18 -26.09
CA ASP A 103 -13.40 5.60 -25.80
C ASP A 103 -14.15 5.91 -24.49
N THR A 104 -13.40 6.11 -23.40
CA THR A 104 -13.97 6.33 -22.06
C THR A 104 -14.57 7.72 -21.88
N SER A 105 -14.53 8.58 -22.92
CA SER A 105 -15.31 9.82 -22.96
C SER A 105 -16.75 9.61 -23.44
N THR A 106 -17.07 8.41 -23.95
CA THR A 106 -18.40 8.08 -24.49
C THR A 106 -19.09 6.97 -23.69
N PRO A 107 -20.43 7.00 -23.52
CA PRO A 107 -21.17 5.92 -22.87
C PRO A 107 -20.96 4.55 -23.52
N GLN A 108 -20.87 4.50 -24.85
CA GLN A 108 -20.67 3.27 -25.63
C GLN A 108 -19.28 2.67 -25.40
N GLY A 109 -18.23 3.52 -25.36
CA GLY A 109 -16.88 3.07 -25.05
C GLY A 109 -16.73 2.64 -23.59
N MET A 110 -17.40 3.31 -22.65
CA MET A 110 -17.48 2.89 -21.25
C MET A 110 -18.17 1.53 -21.08
N PHE A 111 -19.29 1.30 -21.78
CA PHE A 111 -19.95 0.00 -21.79
C PHE A 111 -19.03 -1.10 -22.34
N SER A 112 -18.37 -0.83 -23.47
CA SER A 112 -17.42 -1.78 -24.08
C SER A 112 -16.27 -2.13 -23.14
N LEU A 113 -15.76 -1.15 -22.39
CA LEU A 113 -14.75 -1.38 -21.35
C LEU A 113 -15.26 -2.25 -20.21
N GLN A 114 -16.48 -2.00 -19.71
CA GLN A 114 -17.08 -2.78 -18.63
C GLN A 114 -17.29 -4.24 -19.04
N VAL A 115 -17.77 -4.48 -20.26
CA VAL A 115 -17.91 -5.84 -20.82
C VAL A 115 -16.54 -6.52 -20.90
N LEU A 116 -15.52 -5.82 -21.40
CA LEU A 116 -14.15 -6.36 -21.46
C LEU A 116 -13.62 -6.72 -20.07
N GLY A 117 -13.88 -5.87 -19.07
CA GLY A 117 -13.50 -6.12 -17.68
C GLY A 117 -14.21 -7.34 -17.08
N ALA A 118 -15.51 -7.48 -17.33
CA ALA A 118 -16.31 -8.62 -16.90
C ALA A 118 -15.81 -9.93 -17.52
N VAL A 119 -15.52 -9.94 -18.82
CA VAL A 119 -14.95 -11.10 -19.54
C VAL A 119 -13.60 -11.49 -18.94
N ALA A 120 -12.70 -10.53 -18.70
CA ALA A 120 -11.40 -10.81 -18.10
C ALA A 120 -11.50 -11.33 -16.65
N GLN A 121 -12.53 -10.93 -15.90
CA GLN A 121 -12.81 -11.49 -14.58
C GLN A 121 -13.37 -12.91 -14.66
N LEU A 122 -14.24 -13.19 -15.64
CA LEU A 122 -14.76 -14.51 -15.91
C LEU A 122 -13.64 -15.48 -16.29
N GLU A 123 -12.77 -15.11 -17.23
CA GLU A 123 -11.63 -15.95 -17.65
C GLU A 123 -10.71 -16.31 -16.48
N ARG A 124 -10.38 -15.32 -15.63
CA ARG A 124 -9.58 -15.56 -14.41
C ARG A 124 -10.27 -16.53 -13.46
N SER A 125 -11.57 -16.39 -13.27
CA SER A 125 -12.37 -17.28 -12.43
C SER A 125 -12.39 -18.70 -12.99
N LEU A 126 -12.62 -18.87 -14.29
CA LEU A 126 -12.64 -20.17 -14.96
C LEU A 126 -11.28 -20.87 -14.92
N ILE A 127 -10.17 -20.14 -15.11
CA ILE A 127 -8.81 -20.69 -14.97
C ILE A 127 -8.58 -21.17 -13.53
N SER A 128 -8.99 -20.37 -12.55
CA SER A 128 -8.89 -20.73 -11.13
C SER A 128 -9.72 -21.97 -10.80
N GLU A 129 -10.96 -22.04 -11.26
CA GLU A 129 -11.85 -23.19 -11.08
C GLU A 129 -11.29 -24.46 -11.73
N ARG A 130 -10.84 -24.38 -12.97
CA ARG A 130 -10.21 -25.51 -13.68
C ARG A 130 -8.97 -25.99 -12.94
N THR A 131 -8.15 -25.07 -12.44
CA THR A 131 -6.98 -25.40 -11.63
C THR A 131 -7.39 -26.11 -10.33
N LYS A 132 -8.37 -25.57 -9.60
CA LYS A 132 -8.89 -26.20 -8.37
C LYS A 132 -9.51 -27.56 -8.64
N ALA A 133 -10.25 -27.73 -9.72
CA ALA A 133 -10.83 -29.00 -10.15
C ALA A 133 -9.73 -30.02 -10.49
N GLY A 134 -8.70 -29.61 -11.24
CA GLY A 134 -7.53 -30.43 -11.53
C GLY A 134 -6.76 -30.86 -10.28
N LEU A 135 -6.59 -29.94 -9.32
CA LEU A 135 -5.98 -30.22 -8.02
C LEU A 135 -6.83 -31.19 -7.18
N ARG A 136 -8.15 -31.03 -7.15
CA ARG A 136 -9.07 -31.96 -6.48
C ARG A 136 -9.01 -33.37 -7.09
N ALA A 137 -9.05 -33.46 -8.41
CA ALA A 137 -8.94 -34.74 -9.13
C ALA A 137 -7.56 -35.39 -8.92
N ALA A 138 -6.47 -34.61 -8.93
CA ALA A 138 -5.13 -35.09 -8.61
C ALA A 138 -5.06 -35.63 -7.16
N LYS A 139 -5.62 -34.90 -6.19
CA LYS A 139 -5.70 -35.33 -4.80
C LYS A 139 -6.51 -36.62 -4.64
N ALA A 140 -7.65 -36.73 -5.32
CA ALA A 140 -8.49 -37.94 -5.33
C ALA A 140 -7.77 -39.16 -5.92
N ARG A 141 -6.91 -38.96 -6.93
CA ARG A 141 -6.02 -39.98 -7.49
C ARG A 141 -4.76 -40.24 -6.64
N GLY A 142 -4.71 -39.75 -5.40
CA GLY A 142 -3.56 -39.94 -4.50
C GLY A 142 -2.31 -39.14 -4.87
N LYS A 143 -2.37 -38.23 -5.85
CA LYS A 143 -1.22 -37.39 -6.23
C LYS A 143 -1.00 -36.33 -5.16
N ILE A 144 0.09 -36.48 -4.42
CA ILE A 144 0.54 -35.49 -3.43
C ILE A 144 0.89 -34.18 -4.16
N LEU A 145 0.24 -33.08 -3.78
CA LEU A 145 0.43 -31.75 -4.38
C LEU A 145 1.71 -31.08 -3.84
N GLY A 146 2.36 -30.23 -4.64
CA GLY A 146 3.58 -29.50 -4.28
C GLY A 146 4.85 -29.93 -5.05
N SER A 147 5.88 -29.07 -5.03
CA SER A 147 7.19 -29.34 -5.67
C SER A 147 7.85 -30.57 -5.07
N ARG A 148 8.41 -31.46 -5.91
CA ARG A 148 9.17 -32.65 -5.50
C ARG A 148 10.31 -32.31 -4.53
N ALA A 149 10.95 -31.15 -4.70
CA ALA A 149 12.02 -30.67 -3.83
C ALA A 149 11.54 -30.22 -2.43
N MET A 150 10.30 -29.75 -2.30
CA MET A 150 9.66 -29.52 -0.99
C MET A 150 9.27 -30.84 -0.31
N LYS A 151 8.92 -31.86 -1.10
CA LYS A 151 8.57 -33.21 -0.59
C LYS A 151 9.78 -33.94 -0.03
N GLU A 152 10.93 -33.83 -0.67
CA GLU A 152 12.20 -34.40 -0.22
C GLU A 152 12.84 -33.60 0.93
N ARG A 153 12.13 -32.59 1.49
CA ARG A 153 12.61 -31.68 2.52
C ARG A 153 14.01 -31.13 2.23
N ARG A 154 14.33 -30.90 0.94
CA ARG A 154 15.66 -30.43 0.56
C ARG A 154 15.93 -29.13 1.30
N PRO A 155 17.05 -29.03 2.06
CA PRO A 155 17.30 -27.88 2.93
C PRO A 155 17.31 -26.56 2.14
N GLU A 156 17.73 -26.58 0.88
CA GLU A 156 17.71 -25.44 -0.03
C GLU A 156 16.29 -24.96 -0.38
N SER A 157 15.35 -25.87 -0.61
CA SER A 157 13.95 -25.53 -0.95
C SER A 157 13.21 -24.97 0.26
N ILE A 158 13.46 -25.54 1.44
CA ILE A 158 12.94 -25.03 2.72
C ILE A 158 13.53 -23.65 3.00
N ARG A 159 14.85 -23.45 2.79
CA ARG A 159 15.51 -22.15 2.93
C ARG A 159 14.93 -21.12 1.98
N LYS A 160 14.76 -21.44 0.70
CA LYS A 160 14.19 -20.53 -0.31
C LYS A 160 12.76 -20.10 0.02
N LEU A 161 11.91 -21.03 0.47
CA LEU A 161 10.55 -20.72 0.91
C LEU A 161 10.56 -19.86 2.19
N SER A 162 11.44 -20.18 3.14
CA SER A 162 11.62 -19.39 4.38
C SER A 162 12.05 -17.96 4.06
N LEU A 163 13.00 -17.79 3.14
CA LEU A 163 13.47 -16.48 2.68
C LEU A 163 12.35 -15.69 1.98
N SER A 164 11.57 -16.34 1.10
CA SER A 164 10.43 -15.69 0.43
C SER A 164 9.35 -15.23 1.42
N ARG A 165 9.02 -16.06 2.42
CA ARG A 165 8.07 -15.70 3.48
C ARG A 165 8.60 -14.58 4.37
N ARG A 166 9.90 -14.62 4.71
CA ARG A 166 10.57 -13.57 5.50
C ARG A 166 10.57 -12.23 4.77
N LYS A 167 10.75 -12.24 3.46
CA LYS A 167 10.71 -11.03 2.63
C LYS A 167 9.29 -10.43 2.60
N ALA A 168 8.28 -11.23 2.27
CA ALA A 168 6.89 -10.76 2.26
C ALA A 168 6.43 -10.22 3.62
N TYR A 169 6.83 -10.85 4.72
CA TYR A 169 6.55 -10.37 6.07
C TYR A 169 7.26 -9.04 6.39
N LEU A 170 8.50 -8.86 5.92
CA LEU A 170 9.24 -7.60 6.11
C LEU A 170 8.59 -6.47 5.31
N ASP A 171 8.17 -6.73 4.07
CA ASP A 171 7.53 -5.74 3.20
C ASP A 171 6.22 -5.20 3.85
N ASP A 172 5.38 -6.10 4.40
CA ASP A 172 4.14 -5.75 5.14
C ASP A 172 4.41 -4.92 6.41
N ILE A 173 5.47 -5.26 7.16
CA ILE A 173 5.90 -4.48 8.33
C ILE A 173 6.32 -3.07 7.92
N ILE A 174 7.10 -2.93 6.85
CA ILE A 174 7.62 -1.64 6.40
C ILE A 174 6.47 -0.73 5.95
N GLU A 175 5.50 -1.25 5.21
CA GLU A 175 4.36 -0.48 4.71
C GLU A 175 3.53 0.16 5.85
N THR A 176 3.45 -0.51 7.00
CA THR A 176 2.68 -0.03 8.15
C THR A 176 3.54 0.69 9.19
N ALA A 177 4.86 0.66 9.08
CA ALA A 177 5.81 1.10 10.10
C ALA A 177 5.60 2.54 10.56
N ASP A 178 5.27 3.45 9.64
CA ASP A 178 5.07 4.87 9.94
C ASP A 178 3.95 5.12 10.97
N ARG A 179 2.97 4.22 11.08
CA ARG A 179 1.84 4.37 12.01
C ARG A 179 2.16 3.98 13.45
N TRP A 180 3.19 3.16 13.69
CA TRP A 180 3.41 2.57 15.02
C TRP A 180 4.86 2.62 15.50
N MET A 181 5.84 2.64 14.59
CA MET A 181 7.26 2.70 14.92
C MET A 181 7.66 3.99 15.66
N PRO A 182 7.12 5.19 15.35
CA PRO A 182 7.44 6.40 16.12
C PRO A 182 7.11 6.26 17.61
N THR A 183 5.95 5.69 17.94
CA THR A 183 5.53 5.42 19.32
C THR A 183 6.44 4.40 19.99
N VAL A 184 6.81 3.33 19.29
CA VAL A 184 7.76 2.33 19.80
C VAL A 184 9.11 2.97 20.11
N ARG A 185 9.66 3.79 19.21
CA ARG A 185 10.98 4.42 19.38
C ARG A 185 11.06 5.36 20.59
N ARG A 186 9.98 6.06 20.90
CA ARG A 186 9.93 6.98 22.05
C ARG A 186 9.65 6.25 23.37
N MET A 187 8.82 5.20 23.34
CA MET A 187 8.46 4.47 24.56
C MET A 187 9.48 3.38 24.94
N ARG A 188 10.12 2.72 23.98
CA ARG A 188 11.11 1.67 24.25
C ARG A 188 12.51 2.25 24.31
N PRO A 189 13.38 1.76 25.21
CA PRO A 189 13.17 0.67 26.18
C PRO A 189 12.52 1.10 27.50
N ALA A 190 12.25 2.39 27.72
CA ALA A 190 11.77 2.93 28.99
C ALA A 190 10.45 2.30 29.49
N HIS A 191 9.59 1.82 28.58
CA HIS A 191 8.29 1.22 28.87
C HIS A 191 8.22 -0.26 28.55
N THR A 192 7.39 -0.98 29.30
CA THR A 192 7.11 -2.38 29.01
C THR A 192 6.40 -2.51 27.67
N TRP A 193 6.60 -3.64 26.98
CA TRP A 193 5.88 -3.90 25.74
C TRP A 193 4.35 -3.85 25.90
N GLY A 194 3.83 -4.22 27.07
CA GLY A 194 2.41 -4.15 27.39
C GLY A 194 1.87 -2.71 27.38
N ASP A 195 2.63 -1.76 27.93
CA ASP A 195 2.26 -0.35 27.90
C ASP A 195 2.27 0.21 26.47
N VAL A 196 3.29 -0.15 25.68
CA VAL A 196 3.38 0.27 24.27
C VAL A 196 2.21 -0.28 23.45
N THR A 197 1.88 -1.56 23.60
CA THR A 197 0.71 -2.14 22.91
C THR A 197 -0.60 -1.49 23.32
N ARG A 198 -0.75 -1.09 24.59
CA ARG A 198 -1.97 -0.47 25.09
C ARG A 198 -2.17 0.93 24.49
N VAL A 199 -1.09 1.70 24.33
CA VAL A 199 -1.11 3.00 23.65
C VAL A 199 -1.45 2.84 22.16
N LEU A 200 -0.76 1.94 21.46
CA LEU A 200 -1.03 1.69 20.03
C LEU A 200 -2.47 1.24 19.78
N ASN A 201 -2.99 0.32 20.60
CA ASN A 201 -4.36 -0.17 20.43
C ASN A 201 -5.40 0.91 20.74
N GLY A 202 -5.09 1.85 21.62
CA GLY A 202 -5.95 3.01 21.89
C GLY A 202 -6.10 3.96 20.70
N SER A 203 -5.14 3.97 19.76
CA SER A 203 -5.21 4.71 18.49
C SER A 203 -5.89 3.93 17.34
N GLY A 204 -6.61 2.85 17.65
CA GLY A 204 -7.34 2.04 16.66
C GLY A 204 -6.49 0.98 15.95
N GLN A 205 -5.30 0.66 16.48
CA GLN A 205 -4.48 -0.44 15.99
C GLN A 205 -4.78 -1.76 16.72
N GLU A 206 -4.33 -2.89 16.18
CA GLU A 206 -4.54 -4.21 16.78
C GLU A 206 -3.21 -4.98 16.94
N TRP A 207 -2.53 -4.72 18.05
CA TRP A 207 -1.27 -5.38 18.40
C TRP A 207 -1.40 -6.30 19.61
N THR A 208 -0.80 -7.48 19.49
CA THR A 208 -0.39 -8.28 20.65
C THR A 208 1.07 -7.99 20.98
N VAL A 209 1.46 -8.20 22.25
CA VAL A 209 2.83 -8.00 22.72
C VAL A 209 3.84 -8.82 21.90
N GLU A 210 3.55 -10.10 21.61
CA GLU A 210 4.48 -10.90 20.83
C GLU A 210 4.52 -10.53 19.35
N ARG A 211 3.41 -10.05 18.74
CA ARG A 211 3.43 -9.55 17.35
C ARG A 211 4.30 -8.30 17.25
N LEU A 212 4.09 -7.33 18.15
CA LEU A 212 4.82 -6.08 18.14
C LEU A 212 6.32 -6.31 18.39
N ARG A 213 6.66 -7.12 19.40
CA ARG A 213 8.06 -7.47 19.69
C ARG A 213 8.73 -8.20 18.53
N ARG A 214 8.02 -9.10 17.83
CA ARG A 214 8.54 -9.78 16.64
C ARG A 214 8.75 -8.83 15.48
N ALA A 215 7.82 -7.91 15.22
CA ALA A 215 7.95 -6.92 14.15
C ALA A 215 9.15 -5.99 14.39
N VAL A 216 9.29 -5.44 15.61
CA VAL A 216 10.44 -4.60 15.98
C VAL A 216 11.74 -5.41 15.93
N GLY A 217 11.73 -6.63 16.46
CA GLY A 217 12.91 -7.51 16.40
C GLY A 217 13.35 -7.81 14.96
N LYS A 218 12.39 -7.96 14.05
CA LYS A 218 12.66 -8.14 12.62
C LYS A 218 13.28 -6.89 12.01
N MET A 219 12.75 -5.70 12.29
CA MET A 219 13.34 -4.44 11.81
C MET A 219 14.75 -4.18 12.37
N VAL A 220 15.01 -4.54 13.63
CA VAL A 220 16.37 -4.48 14.22
C VAL A 220 17.32 -5.45 13.52
N SER A 221 16.88 -6.69 13.23
CA SER A 221 17.71 -7.68 12.54
C SER A 221 18.10 -7.26 11.11
N GLU A 222 17.26 -6.47 10.45
CA GLU A 222 17.51 -5.89 9.12
C GLU A 222 18.17 -4.49 9.20
N ARG A 223 18.62 -4.06 10.40
CA ARG A 223 19.27 -2.76 10.67
C ARG A 223 18.42 -1.52 10.34
N MET A 224 17.09 -1.65 10.36
CA MET A 224 16.14 -0.55 10.12
C MET A 224 15.68 0.14 11.43
N ALA A 225 16.00 -0.46 12.57
CA ALA A 225 15.65 0.06 13.89
C ALA A 225 16.79 -0.20 14.89
N ASP A 226 16.88 0.63 15.93
CA ASP A 226 17.91 0.54 16.95
C ASP A 226 17.73 -0.70 17.85
N ALA A 227 18.81 -1.44 18.11
CA ALA A 227 18.78 -2.63 18.95
C ALA A 227 18.42 -2.35 20.42
N SER A 228 18.60 -1.11 20.88
CA SER A 228 18.22 -0.67 22.22
C SER A 228 16.72 -0.80 22.49
N LEU A 229 15.86 -0.79 21.46
CA LEU A 229 14.41 -0.97 21.59
C LEU A 229 14.03 -2.34 22.16
N LEU A 230 14.89 -3.34 22.03
CA LEU A 230 14.68 -4.70 22.53
C LEU A 230 15.16 -4.90 23.98
N LYS A 231 15.89 -3.93 24.56
CA LYS A 231 16.43 -4.04 25.94
C LYS A 231 15.32 -4.12 26.98
N ARG A 232 15.55 -4.87 28.07
CA ARG A 232 14.59 -4.97 29.17
C ARG A 232 14.30 -3.58 29.77
N SER A 233 13.04 -3.31 30.09
CA SER A 233 12.66 -2.04 30.73
C SER A 233 13.13 -2.00 32.18
N PRO A 234 13.64 -0.84 32.65
CA PRO A 234 13.98 -0.67 34.06
C PRO A 234 12.70 -0.64 34.92
N PRO A 235 12.77 -1.09 36.18
CA PRO A 235 11.68 -0.86 37.13
C PRO A 235 11.50 0.64 37.37
N ARG A 236 10.25 1.14 37.37
CA ARG A 236 9.91 2.55 37.55
C ARG A 236 8.83 2.76 38.60
N ALA A 237 8.88 3.90 39.27
CA ALA A 237 7.81 4.34 40.16
C ALA A 237 6.51 4.60 39.35
N GLN A 238 5.36 4.32 39.96
CA GLN A 238 4.05 4.41 39.32
C GLN A 238 3.79 5.78 38.68
N GLN A 239 4.22 6.87 39.32
CA GLN A 239 4.04 8.23 38.83
C GLN A 239 4.84 8.51 37.55
N GLU A 240 6.07 8.02 37.44
CA GLU A 240 6.89 8.16 36.23
C GLU A 240 6.34 7.33 35.05
N ARG A 241 5.74 6.17 35.35
CA ARG A 241 5.02 5.35 34.38
C ARG A 241 3.80 6.09 33.83
N LEU A 242 2.98 6.67 34.70
CA LEU A 242 1.76 7.38 34.32
C LEU A 242 2.07 8.61 33.46
N MET A 243 3.01 9.44 33.89
CA MET A 243 3.44 10.63 33.15
C MET A 243 3.82 10.30 31.70
N THR A 244 4.63 9.27 31.50
CA THR A 244 5.11 8.91 30.17
C THR A 244 4.07 8.13 29.34
N LEU A 245 3.16 7.40 30.00
CA LEU A 245 2.00 6.77 29.36
C LEU A 245 1.04 7.83 28.78
N VAL A 246 0.75 8.87 29.55
CA VAL A 246 -0.09 10.01 29.12
C VAL A 246 0.53 10.72 27.92
N ALA A 247 1.85 10.94 27.94
CA ALA A 247 2.58 11.47 26.79
C ALA A 247 2.50 10.54 25.57
N GLY A 248 2.63 9.22 25.76
CA GLY A 248 2.47 8.22 24.71
C GLY A 248 1.11 8.27 24.01
N ILE A 249 0.03 8.43 24.77
CA ILE A 249 -1.34 8.55 24.23
C ILE A 249 -1.49 9.84 23.42
N ALA A 250 -1.05 10.97 23.97
CA ALA A 250 -1.13 12.26 23.29
C ALA A 250 -0.34 12.30 21.97
N MET A 251 0.72 11.51 21.85
CA MET A 251 1.51 11.42 20.62
C MET A 251 0.94 10.45 19.59
N ALA A 252 0.34 9.33 20.04
CA ALA A 252 -0.29 8.38 19.14
C ALA A 252 -1.49 9.00 18.41
N ASP A 253 -2.16 9.97 19.03
CA ASP A 253 -3.18 10.80 18.42
C ASP A 253 -3.00 12.29 18.84
N PRO A 254 -2.25 13.08 18.06
CA PRO A 254 -1.99 14.49 18.36
C PRO A 254 -3.23 15.39 18.42
N ASN A 255 -4.35 14.95 17.83
CA ASN A 255 -5.59 15.70 17.79
C ASN A 255 -6.51 15.39 18.99
N LEU A 256 -6.12 14.43 19.84
CA LEU A 256 -6.92 14.00 20.96
C LEU A 256 -6.97 15.07 22.07
N SER A 257 -8.18 15.50 22.45
CA SER A 257 -8.35 16.47 23.53
C SER A 257 -7.88 15.91 24.88
N LEU A 258 -7.58 16.79 25.85
CA LEU A 258 -7.21 16.39 27.22
C LEU A 258 -8.28 15.49 27.89
N ARG A 259 -9.56 15.74 27.59
CA ARG A 259 -10.68 14.87 28.02
C ARG A 259 -10.70 13.54 27.27
N GLY A 260 -10.32 13.53 25.99
CA GLY A 260 -10.16 12.30 25.21
C GLY A 260 -9.04 11.40 25.75
N ILE A 261 -7.90 11.98 26.11
CA ILE A 261 -6.79 11.27 26.76
C ILE A 261 -7.25 10.70 28.12
N ALA A 262 -7.98 11.49 28.92
CA ALA A 262 -8.57 11.03 30.18
C ALA A 262 -9.50 9.83 29.98
N ALA A 263 -10.44 9.92 29.05
CA ALA A 263 -11.37 8.83 28.74
C ALA A 263 -10.65 7.57 28.22
N GLN A 264 -9.54 7.74 27.50
CA GLN A 264 -8.72 6.61 27.05
C GLN A 264 -8.00 5.93 28.23
N LEU A 265 -7.44 6.68 29.18
CA LEU A 265 -6.82 6.14 30.40
C LEU A 265 -7.83 5.37 31.27
N GLU A 266 -9.06 5.89 31.39
CA GLU A 266 -10.15 5.22 32.09
C GLU A 266 -10.58 3.92 31.41
N ARG A 267 -10.70 3.92 30.08
CA ARG A 267 -10.96 2.71 29.29
C ARG A 267 -9.86 1.66 29.44
N MET A 268 -8.62 2.13 29.60
CA MET A 268 -7.44 1.33 29.91
C MET A 268 -7.39 0.85 31.37
N ARG A 269 -8.33 1.26 32.22
CA ARG A 269 -8.40 1.00 33.67
C ARG A 269 -7.17 1.46 34.45
N GLU A 270 -6.49 2.50 33.96
CA GLU A 270 -5.33 3.07 34.65
C GLU A 270 -5.79 4.00 35.78
N ARG A 271 -5.22 3.83 36.97
CA ARG A 271 -5.53 4.68 38.13
C ARG A 271 -4.80 6.01 38.05
N THR A 272 -5.41 7.06 38.60
CA THR A 272 -4.77 8.38 38.72
C THR A 272 -3.55 8.31 39.63
N PRO A 273 -2.65 9.33 39.59
CA PRO A 273 -1.51 9.41 40.51
C PRO A 273 -1.89 9.39 42.01
N ARG A 274 -3.15 9.71 42.34
CA ARG A 274 -3.73 9.67 43.69
C ARG A 274 -4.54 8.40 43.97
N GLY A 275 -4.54 7.43 43.06
CA GLY A 275 -5.19 6.12 43.24
C GLY A 275 -6.67 6.04 42.86
N GLY A 276 -7.27 7.12 42.36
CA GLY A 276 -8.66 7.18 41.90
C GLY A 276 -8.86 6.56 40.51
N THR A 277 -10.11 6.30 40.14
CA THR A 277 -10.49 5.68 38.85
C THR A 277 -10.92 6.67 37.78
N GLN A 278 -11.22 7.92 38.15
CA GLN A 278 -11.64 8.98 37.22
C GLN A 278 -10.51 10.00 36.98
N TRP A 279 -10.25 10.30 35.71
CA TRP A 279 -9.22 11.23 35.27
C TRP A 279 -9.81 12.60 34.94
N SER A 280 -9.31 13.64 35.59
CA SER A 280 -9.63 15.02 35.22
C SER A 280 -8.71 15.54 34.12
N ALA A 281 -9.22 16.41 33.25
CA ALA A 281 -8.42 17.06 32.21
C ALA A 281 -7.21 17.83 32.80
N SER A 282 -7.36 18.42 33.99
CA SER A 282 -6.28 19.09 34.72
C SER A 282 -5.20 18.11 35.18
N SER A 283 -5.57 16.91 35.64
CA SER A 283 -4.62 15.86 36.01
C SER A 283 -3.83 15.37 34.79
N VAL A 284 -4.50 15.18 33.64
CA VAL A 284 -3.84 14.82 32.37
C VAL A 284 -2.88 15.92 31.94
N LYS A 285 -3.31 17.20 31.98
CA LYS A 285 -2.47 18.35 31.66
C LYS A 285 -1.22 18.41 32.54
N GLN A 286 -1.38 18.23 33.86
CA GLN A 286 -0.26 18.21 34.79
C GLN A 286 0.76 17.10 34.47
N GLN A 287 0.30 15.92 34.04
CA GLN A 287 1.19 14.84 33.60
C GLN A 287 1.90 15.17 32.29
N LEU A 288 1.22 15.79 31.32
CA LEU A 288 1.84 16.23 30.06
C LEU A 288 2.88 17.33 30.27
N ASP A 289 2.57 18.31 31.12
CA ASP A 289 3.49 19.41 31.42
C ASP A 289 4.74 18.90 32.14
N ARG A 290 4.59 17.91 33.03
CA ARG A 290 5.71 17.22 33.67
C ARG A 290 6.53 16.37 32.70
N ALA A 291 5.88 15.73 31.72
CA ALA A 291 6.56 15.00 30.65
C ALA A 291 7.40 15.95 29.77
N ARG A 292 6.85 17.12 29.42
CA ARG A 292 7.55 18.16 28.66
C ARG A 292 8.79 18.70 29.39
N GLN A 293 8.70 18.91 30.70
CA GLN A 293 9.84 19.34 31.53
C GLN A 293 11.00 18.33 31.54
N LEU A 294 10.72 17.05 31.27
CA LEU A 294 11.71 15.98 31.19
C LEU A 294 12.13 15.65 29.74
N GLY A 295 11.76 16.51 28.78
CA GLY A 295 12.13 16.37 27.36
C GLY A 295 11.37 15.28 26.60
N LEU A 296 10.29 14.75 27.19
CA LEU A 296 9.40 13.77 26.55
C LEU A 296 8.32 14.52 25.75
N HIS A 297 8.72 15.08 24.61
CA HIS A 297 7.83 15.69 23.62
C HIS A 297 7.30 14.65 22.63
#